data_AF-A0A5N5K944-F1
#
_entry.id   AF-A0A5N5K944-F1
#
_cell.length_a   1.000
_cell.length_b   1.000
_cell.length_c   1.000
_cell.angle_alpha   90.00
_cell.angle_beta   90.00
_cell.angle_gamma   90.00
#
_symmetry.space_group_name_H-M   'P 1'
#
loop_
_entity.id
_entity.type
_entity.pdbx_description
1 polymer ?
#
loop_
_entity_poly.entity_id
_entity_poly.type
_entity_poly.pdbx_seq_one_letter_code
_entity_poly.pdbx_strand_id
1 'polypeptide(L)'
;MSPINLKATSSFQTLEITVLSCEDLRINGRSVKKNTCVVVRTDPLNFRETTTDTEGGSYPSWDQKLALDMSIRETCITLEVHCRTLSVDRIIGSARMPVNDFMGGYFPQGYLSFLSYRLKDPKGLDNGIINVSAVFESNPFVKMLGKLMQSEASDRHTPAEKDGRARKVDAELGLGI
;
A
#
# COMPACT_ATOMS: atom_id res chain seq x y z
N MET A 1 36.45 13.30 -9.34
CA MET A 1 35.06 13.36 -8.85
C MET A 1 34.38 12.08 -9.27
N SER A 2 34.12 11.18 -8.32
CA SER A 2 33.48 9.90 -8.58
C SER A 2 31.97 10.10 -8.80
N PRO A 3 31.32 9.36 -9.70
CA PRO A 3 29.87 9.46 -9.86
C PRO A 3 29.18 8.99 -8.58
N ILE A 4 28.19 9.76 -8.13
CA ILE A 4 27.29 9.41 -7.04
C ILE A 4 26.60 8.11 -7.47
N ASN A 5 26.95 6.99 -6.82
CA ASN A 5 26.25 5.74 -6.99
C ASN A 5 24.88 5.91 -6.30
N LEU A 6 23.87 6.34 -7.05
CA LEU A 6 22.48 6.19 -6.65
C LEU A 6 22.17 4.69 -6.62
N LYS A 7 22.61 4.02 -5.56
CA LYS A 7 22.00 2.77 -5.12
C LYS A 7 20.56 3.16 -4.82
N ALA A 8 19.66 2.81 -5.75
CA ALA A 8 18.26 3.18 -5.77
C ALA A 8 17.74 3.27 -4.32
N THR A 9 17.40 4.48 -3.89
CA THR A 9 16.82 4.72 -2.56
C THR A 9 15.51 3.96 -2.55
N SER A 10 15.53 2.74 -2.04
CA SER A 10 14.33 1.92 -2.04
C SER A 10 13.37 2.56 -1.05
N SER A 11 12.39 3.28 -1.59
CA SER A 11 11.42 4.02 -0.84
C SER A 11 10.40 3.03 -0.27
N PHE A 12 10.76 2.47 0.88
CA PHE A 12 9.88 1.63 1.68
C PHE A 12 9.19 2.48 2.75
N GLN A 13 7.96 2.11 3.06
CA GLN A 13 7.17 2.64 4.17
C GLN A 13 6.79 1.48 5.08
N THR A 14 6.47 1.77 6.34
CA THR A 14 6.14 0.73 7.30
C THR A 14 4.63 0.55 7.35
N LEU A 15 4.19 -0.67 7.05
CA LEU A 15 2.83 -1.13 7.29
C LEU A 15 2.81 -1.84 8.64
N GLU A 16 1.99 -1.34 9.57
CA GLU A 16 1.57 -2.13 10.71
C GLU A 16 0.20 -2.73 10.43
N ILE A 17 0.10 -4.04 10.43
CA ILE A 17 -1.16 -4.76 10.27
C ILE A 17 -1.41 -5.64 11.49
N THR A 18 -2.56 -5.51 12.11
CA THR A 18 -3.01 -6.41 13.17
C THR A 18 -3.99 -7.39 12.58
N VAL A 19 -3.63 -8.67 12.62
CA VAL A 19 -4.53 -9.76 12.23
C VAL A 19 -5.43 -10.04 13.42
N LEU A 20 -6.71 -9.72 13.30
CA LEU A 20 -7.66 -9.82 14.41
C LEU A 20 -8.22 -11.24 14.49
N SER A 21 -8.95 -11.65 13.46
CA SER A 21 -9.68 -12.92 13.45
C SER A 21 -10.03 -13.40 12.04
N CYS A 22 -10.57 -14.62 11.95
CA CYS A 22 -11.33 -15.07 10.79
C CYS A 22 -12.68 -15.64 11.21
N GLU A 23 -13.59 -15.73 10.24
CA GLU A 23 -14.95 -16.24 10.42
C GLU A 23 -15.29 -17.28 9.36
N ASP A 24 -16.06 -18.31 9.74
CA ASP A 24 -16.60 -19.36 8.86
C ASP A 24 -15.56 -19.99 7.92
N LEU A 25 -14.34 -20.24 8.41
CA LEU A 25 -13.31 -20.93 7.62
C LEU A 25 -13.70 -22.39 7.38
N ARG A 26 -13.55 -22.86 6.14
CA ARG A 26 -13.84 -24.24 5.75
C ARG A 26 -12.72 -24.86 4.93
N ILE A 27 -12.65 -26.18 4.95
CA ILE A 27 -11.82 -27.00 4.06
C ILE A 27 -12.73 -28.03 3.43
N ASN A 28 -12.85 -27.99 2.10
CA ASN A 28 -13.73 -28.88 1.34
C ASN A 28 -15.18 -28.86 1.90
N GLY A 29 -15.68 -27.67 2.24
CA GLY A 29 -17.03 -27.47 2.79
C GLY A 29 -17.20 -27.88 4.26
N ARG A 30 -16.17 -28.35 4.95
CA ARG A 30 -16.22 -28.72 6.37
C ARG A 30 -15.54 -27.67 7.23
N SER A 31 -16.04 -27.48 8.45
CA SER A 31 -15.43 -26.59 9.44
C SER A 31 -13.97 -26.95 9.72
N VAL A 32 -13.12 -25.93 9.78
CA VAL A 32 -11.74 -26.07 10.22
C VAL A 32 -11.72 -26.39 11.70
N LYS A 33 -10.90 -27.36 12.10
CA LYS A 33 -10.85 -27.81 13.51
C LYS A 33 -9.87 -27.00 14.34
N LYS A 34 -8.69 -26.71 13.80
CA LYS A 34 -7.59 -26.02 14.47
C LYS A 34 -6.42 -25.79 13.52
N ASN A 35 -5.36 -25.19 14.07
CA ASN A 35 -4.03 -25.02 13.50
C ASN A 35 -4.06 -24.08 12.30
N THR A 36 -4.58 -22.89 12.51
CA THR A 36 -4.63 -21.85 11.49
C THR A 36 -3.65 -20.73 11.80
N CYS A 37 -3.01 -20.20 10.77
CA CYS A 37 -2.23 -18.97 10.86
C CYS A 37 -2.48 -18.12 9.62
N VAL A 38 -2.19 -16.84 9.73
CA VAL A 38 -2.28 -15.91 8.60
C VAL A 38 -0.88 -15.52 8.19
N VAL A 39 -0.61 -15.60 6.89
CA VAL A 39 0.57 -15.02 6.27
C VAL A 39 0.15 -13.73 5.55
N VAL A 40 0.82 -12.64 5.90
CA VAL A 40 0.64 -11.34 5.25
C VAL A 40 1.82 -11.07 4.34
N ARG A 41 1.56 -10.73 3.08
CA ARG A 41 2.59 -10.48 2.06
C ARG A 41 2.41 -9.10 1.44
N THR A 42 3.50 -8.33 1.40
CA THR A 42 3.58 -7.09 0.61
C THR A 42 4.26 -7.35 -0.74
N ASP A 43 5.16 -8.32 -0.81
CA ASP A 43 5.75 -8.84 -2.06
C ASP A 43 6.12 -10.33 -1.87
N PRO A 44 6.58 -11.05 -2.92
CA PRO A 44 6.91 -12.48 -2.81
C PRO A 44 7.99 -12.84 -1.79
N LEU A 45 8.88 -11.90 -1.45
CA LEU A 45 10.01 -12.10 -0.52
C LEU A 45 9.73 -11.45 0.84
N ASN A 46 8.79 -10.53 0.92
CA ASN A 46 8.47 -9.77 2.12
C ASN A 46 7.12 -10.19 2.70
N PHE A 47 7.22 -11.01 3.75
CA PHE A 47 6.05 -11.51 4.46
C PHE A 47 6.31 -11.68 5.96
N ARG A 48 5.22 -11.71 6.71
CA ARG A 48 5.17 -12.06 8.13
C ARG A 48 4.00 -12.98 8.36
N GLU A 49 4.08 -13.79 9.41
CA GLU A 49 3.00 -14.70 9.77
C GLU A 49 2.62 -14.54 11.24
N THR A 50 1.37 -14.83 11.54
CA THR A 50 0.89 -14.95 12.91
C THR A 50 1.43 -16.24 13.54
N THR A 51 1.34 -16.32 14.87
CA THR A 51 1.37 -17.60 15.56
C THR A 51 0.21 -18.48 15.07
N THR A 52 0.33 -19.78 15.30
CA THR A 52 -0.72 -20.72 14.96
C THR A 52 -1.77 -20.75 16.05
N ASP A 53 -3.01 -20.45 15.70
CA ASP A 53 -4.17 -20.68 16.55
C ASP A 53 -4.51 -22.18 16.53
N THR A 54 -4.55 -22.81 17.71
CA THR A 54 -4.77 -24.24 17.86
C THR A 54 -6.16 -24.61 18.36
N GLU A 55 -7.04 -23.62 18.58
CA GLU A 55 -8.30 -23.81 19.29
C GLU A 55 -9.52 -23.23 18.56
N GLY A 56 -9.39 -22.04 17.96
CA GLY A 56 -10.53 -21.32 17.38
C GLY A 56 -11.11 -21.95 16.10
N GLY A 57 -10.34 -22.79 15.41
CA GLY A 57 -10.86 -23.64 14.33
C GLY A 57 -11.43 -22.85 13.16
N SER A 58 -12.75 -22.85 12.98
CA SER A 58 -13.43 -22.04 11.95
C SER A 58 -13.53 -20.55 12.29
N TYR A 59 -13.29 -20.19 13.56
CA TYR A 59 -13.36 -18.83 14.09
C TYR A 59 -12.09 -18.48 14.89
N PRO A 60 -10.90 -18.56 14.28
CA PRO A 60 -9.65 -18.25 14.97
C PRO A 60 -9.55 -16.76 15.27
N SER A 61 -8.85 -16.45 16.36
CA SER A 61 -8.50 -15.09 16.77
C SER A 61 -7.02 -15.05 17.12
N TRP A 62 -6.31 -14.03 16.63
CA TRP A 62 -4.89 -13.86 16.89
C TRP A 62 -4.59 -12.58 17.66
N ASP A 63 -5.31 -11.50 17.35
CA ASP A 63 -5.01 -10.13 17.84
C ASP A 63 -3.51 -9.81 17.77
N GLN A 64 -2.88 -10.20 16.66
CA GLN A 64 -1.43 -10.15 16.52
C GLN A 64 -1.02 -9.06 15.54
N LYS A 65 -0.23 -8.10 16.04
CA LYS A 65 0.40 -7.06 15.22
C LYS A 65 1.63 -7.59 14.49
N LEU A 66 1.70 -7.30 13.20
CA LEU A 66 2.82 -7.60 12.31
C LEU A 66 3.29 -6.29 11.65
N ALA A 67 4.61 -6.07 11.63
CA ALA A 67 5.22 -4.94 10.93
C ALA A 67 5.93 -5.44 9.68
N LEU A 68 5.60 -4.85 8.53
CA LEU A 68 6.19 -5.17 7.23
C LEU A 68 6.65 -3.89 6.54
N ASP A 69 7.78 -3.99 5.84
CA ASP A 69 8.15 -2.96 4.88
C ASP A 69 7.27 -3.10 3.63
N MET A 70 6.86 -1.98 3.04
CA MET A 70 6.06 -1.94 1.84
C MET A 70 6.67 -0.94 0.86
N SER A 71 6.90 -1.37 -0.39
CA SER A 71 7.34 -0.44 -1.43
C SER A 71 6.20 0.51 -1.78
N ILE A 72 6.52 1.78 -2.09
CA ILE A 72 5.54 2.74 -2.62
C ILE A 72 4.82 2.23 -3.87
N ARG A 73 5.43 1.29 -4.61
CA ARG A 73 4.85 0.72 -5.83
C ARG A 73 3.83 -0.38 -5.57
N GLU A 74 3.76 -0.92 -4.35
CA GLU A 74 2.77 -1.94 -4.03
C GLU A 74 1.37 -1.34 -3.98
N THR A 75 0.45 -1.99 -4.67
CA THR A 75 -0.96 -1.55 -4.76
C THR A 75 -1.89 -2.43 -3.95
N CYS A 76 -1.39 -3.58 -3.48
CA CYS A 76 -2.18 -4.59 -2.82
C CYS A 76 -1.33 -5.42 -1.85
N ILE A 77 -1.89 -5.72 -0.69
CA ILE A 77 -1.38 -6.71 0.27
C ILE A 77 -2.12 -8.03 0.02
N THR A 78 -1.42 -9.14 0.12
CA THR A 78 -2.04 -10.48 0.09
C THR A 78 -2.15 -11.00 1.51
N LEU A 79 -3.35 -11.45 1.88
CA LEU A 79 -3.65 -12.13 3.14
C LEU A 79 -3.91 -13.59 2.82
N GLU A 80 -3.14 -14.51 3.38
CA GLU A 80 -3.28 -15.95 3.16
C GLU A 80 -3.56 -16.65 4.48
N VAL A 81 -4.68 -17.35 4.58
CA VAL A 81 -5.00 -18.20 5.72
C VAL A 81 -4.49 -19.60 5.42
N HIS A 82 -3.60 -20.08 6.27
CA HIS A 82 -3.03 -21.42 6.21
C HIS A 82 -3.66 -22.33 7.25
N CYS A 83 -3.77 -23.62 6.91
CA CYS A 83 -4.08 -24.68 7.86
C CYS A 83 -2.92 -25.67 7.91
N ARG A 84 -2.26 -25.74 9.07
CA ARG A 84 -1.04 -26.53 9.29
C ARG A 84 -1.34 -27.79 10.07
N THR A 85 -1.28 -28.91 9.39
CA THR A 85 -1.32 -30.24 10.00
C THR A 85 0.09 -30.82 10.05
N LEU A 86 0.31 -31.88 10.83
CA LEU A 86 1.63 -32.52 10.95
C LEU A 86 2.24 -32.92 9.59
N SER A 87 1.41 -33.19 8.58
CA SER A 87 1.84 -33.66 7.27
C SER A 87 1.67 -32.64 6.14
N VAL A 88 0.89 -31.58 6.34
CA VAL A 88 0.49 -30.67 5.26
C VAL A 88 0.35 -29.25 5.79
N ASP A 89 1.03 -28.30 5.15
CA ASP A 89 0.70 -26.88 5.16
C ASP A 89 -0.06 -26.56 3.87
N ARG A 90 -1.26 -25.98 3.98
CA ARG A 90 -2.08 -25.60 2.84
C ARG A 90 -2.73 -24.25 3.04
N ILE A 91 -2.82 -23.47 1.97
CA ILE A 91 -3.66 -22.28 1.91
C ILE A 91 -5.11 -22.73 1.82
N ILE A 92 -5.93 -22.27 2.77
CA ILE A 92 -7.37 -22.56 2.81
C ILE A 92 -8.19 -21.35 2.36
N GLY A 93 -7.65 -20.15 2.45
CA GLY A 93 -8.30 -18.93 1.96
C GLY A 93 -7.28 -17.86 1.66
N SER A 94 -7.55 -17.00 0.69
CA SER A 94 -6.75 -15.79 0.43
C SER A 94 -7.62 -14.59 0.10
N ALA A 95 -7.13 -13.41 0.44
CA ALA A 95 -7.74 -12.14 0.09
C ALA A 95 -6.68 -11.15 -0.40
N ARG A 96 -7.12 -10.24 -1.26
CA ARG A 96 -6.32 -9.12 -1.77
C ARG A 96 -6.86 -7.84 -1.15
N MET A 97 -6.03 -7.17 -0.37
CA MET A 97 -6.33 -5.93 0.34
C MET A 97 -5.68 -4.75 -0.41
N PRO A 98 -6.46 -3.93 -1.14
CA PRO A 98 -5.95 -2.74 -1.81
C PRO A 98 -5.32 -1.76 -0.83
N VAL A 99 -4.19 -1.16 -1.21
CA VAL A 99 -3.49 -0.17 -0.38
C VAL A 99 -4.35 1.08 -0.15
N ASN A 100 -5.17 1.45 -1.14
CA ASN A 100 -6.04 2.62 -1.05
C ASN A 100 -7.11 2.50 0.05
N ASP A 101 -7.42 1.29 0.53
CA ASP A 101 -8.44 1.08 1.57
C ASP A 101 -8.00 1.65 2.93
N PHE A 102 -6.69 1.88 3.14
CA PHE A 102 -6.14 2.43 4.39
C PHE A 102 -5.08 3.53 4.19
N MET A 103 -4.63 3.79 2.96
CA MET A 103 -3.66 4.84 2.61
C MET A 103 -4.15 5.84 1.56
N GLY A 104 -5.43 5.81 1.17
CA GLY A 104 -5.99 6.76 0.22
C GLY A 104 -5.83 8.23 0.67
N GLY A 105 -5.93 9.17 -0.27
CA GLY A 105 -5.67 10.61 -0.05
C GLY A 105 -6.56 11.31 0.99
N TYR A 106 -7.45 10.58 1.66
CA TYR A 106 -8.34 11.06 2.72
C TYR A 106 -7.86 10.68 4.13
N PHE A 107 -6.89 9.77 4.27
CA PHE A 107 -6.46 9.27 5.58
C PHE A 107 -5.18 9.98 6.04
N PRO A 108 -5.18 10.60 7.25
CA PRO A 108 -3.96 11.15 7.81
C PRO A 108 -2.98 10.03 8.17
N GLN A 109 -1.68 10.36 8.23
CA GLN A 109 -0.65 9.43 8.73
C GLN A 109 -1.02 8.94 10.15
N GLY A 110 -0.85 7.65 10.41
CA GLY A 110 -1.21 7.04 11.69
C GLY A 110 -2.70 6.76 11.87
N TYR A 111 -3.54 6.94 10.83
CA TYR A 111 -4.93 6.54 10.89
C TYR A 111 -5.07 5.02 10.99
N LEU A 112 -5.89 4.57 11.94
CA LEU A 112 -6.19 3.16 12.17
C LEU A 112 -7.46 2.76 11.42
N SER A 113 -7.32 1.88 10.43
CA SER A 113 -8.43 1.34 9.65
C SER A 113 -8.78 -0.06 10.12
N PHE A 114 -10.05 -0.34 10.39
CA PHE A 114 -10.57 -1.71 10.62
C PHE A 114 -11.25 -2.19 9.35
N LEU A 115 -10.84 -3.36 8.87
CA LEU A 115 -11.19 -3.86 7.55
C LEU A 115 -11.53 -5.35 7.60
N SER A 116 -12.50 -5.74 6.77
CA SER A 116 -12.94 -7.13 6.63
C SER A 116 -12.93 -7.52 5.16
N TYR A 117 -12.24 -8.61 4.83
CA TYR A 117 -12.13 -9.09 3.45
C TYR A 117 -12.70 -10.50 3.30
N ARG A 118 -13.45 -10.70 2.22
CA ARG A 118 -13.92 -12.02 1.80
C ARG A 118 -12.73 -12.86 1.36
N LEU A 119 -12.56 -14.02 1.99
CA LEU A 119 -11.54 -14.99 1.59
C LEU A 119 -12.04 -15.84 0.43
N LYS A 120 -11.13 -16.20 -0.47
CA LYS A 120 -11.34 -17.16 -1.55
C LYS A 120 -10.49 -18.40 -1.34
N ASP A 121 -11.09 -19.58 -1.45
CA ASP A 121 -10.35 -20.84 -1.42
C ASP A 121 -9.47 -21.01 -2.68
N PRO A 122 -8.61 -22.04 -2.76
CA PRO A 122 -7.79 -22.29 -3.95
C PRO A 122 -8.59 -22.55 -5.24
N LYS A 123 -9.91 -22.78 -5.16
CA LYS A 123 -10.81 -22.93 -6.31
C LYS A 123 -11.51 -21.62 -6.67
N GLY A 124 -11.26 -20.53 -5.93
CA GLY A 124 -11.87 -19.22 -6.12
C GLY A 124 -13.25 -19.06 -5.47
N LEU A 125 -13.69 -20.02 -4.66
CA LEU A 125 -14.98 -19.98 -3.96
C LEU A 125 -14.86 -19.23 -2.63
N ASP A 126 -15.94 -18.62 -2.18
CA ASP A 126 -15.97 -17.93 -0.89
C ASP A 126 -15.66 -18.89 0.26
N ASN A 127 -14.73 -18.50 1.14
CA ASN A 127 -14.30 -19.32 2.27
C ASN A 127 -13.97 -18.48 3.50
N GLY A 128 -15.01 -17.87 4.06
CA GLY A 128 -14.93 -17.08 5.29
C GLY A 128 -14.60 -15.60 5.09
N ILE A 129 -14.31 -14.93 6.20
CA ILE A 129 -13.91 -13.51 6.26
C ILE A 129 -12.63 -13.44 7.07
N ILE A 130 -11.70 -12.59 6.67
CA ILE A 130 -10.57 -12.17 7.51
C ILE A 130 -10.81 -10.74 7.98
N ASN A 131 -10.63 -10.51 9.29
CA ASN A 131 -10.73 -9.21 9.93
C ASN A 131 -9.33 -8.74 10.33
N VAL A 132 -8.97 -7.53 9.91
CA VAL A 132 -7.67 -6.91 10.19
C VAL A 132 -7.85 -5.46 10.60
N SER A 133 -6.83 -4.92 11.27
CA SER A 133 -6.64 -3.47 11.30
C SER A 133 -5.30 -3.10 10.68
N ALA A 134 -5.22 -1.93 10.06
CA ALA A 134 -4.00 -1.44 9.44
C ALA A 134 -3.73 0.00 9.87
N VAL A 135 -2.47 0.28 10.15
CA VAL A 135 -1.92 1.62 10.36
C VAL A 135 -0.76 1.78 9.40
N PHE A 136 -0.72 2.96 8.79
CA PHE A 136 0.36 3.32 7.90
C PHE A 136 1.25 4.40 8.46
N GLU A 137 2.55 4.12 8.48
CA GLU A 137 3.56 5.06 8.93
C GLU A 137 4.54 5.37 7.78
N SER A 138 4.40 6.59 7.24
CA SER A 138 5.34 7.07 6.22
C SER A 138 6.73 7.29 6.83
N ASN A 139 7.76 6.79 6.17
CA ASN A 139 9.14 7.05 6.58
C ASN A 139 9.43 8.56 6.46
N PRO A 140 9.91 9.23 7.54
CA PRO A 140 10.12 10.68 7.55
C PRO A 140 11.11 11.15 6.47
N PHE A 141 12.07 10.32 6.05
CA PHE A 141 12.99 10.65 4.96
C PHE A 141 12.28 10.71 3.59
N VAL A 142 11.34 9.79 3.33
CA VAL A 142 10.54 9.79 2.10
C VAL A 142 9.64 11.03 2.04
N LYS A 143 9.06 11.42 3.18
CA LYS A 143 8.27 12.65 3.30
C LYS A 143 9.09 13.90 2.99
N MET A 144 10.34 13.94 3.46
CA MET A 144 11.27 15.03 3.16
C MET A 144 11.64 15.10 1.68
N LEU A 145 11.95 13.96 1.06
CA LEU A 145 12.24 13.89 -0.39
C LEU A 145 11.04 14.32 -1.24
N GLY A 146 9.83 13.89 -0.89
CA GLY A 146 8.61 14.31 -1.58
C GLY A 146 8.40 15.83 -1.54
N LYS A 147 8.66 16.47 -0.39
CA LYS A 147 8.60 17.94 -0.27
C LYS A 147 9.66 18.63 -1.13
N LEU A 148 10.88 18.12 -1.16
CA LEU A 148 11.98 18.70 -1.94
C LEU A 148 11.74 18.60 -3.45
N MET A 149 11.22 17.47 -3.93
CA MET A 149 10.88 17.30 -5.35
C MET A 149 9.71 18.20 -5.79
N GLN A 150 8.75 18.48 -4.89
CA GLN A 150 7.64 19.40 -5.17
C GLN A 150 8.10 20.87 -5.23
N SER A 151 9.10 21.28 -4.43
CA SER A 151 9.66 22.63 -4.54
C SER A 151 10.41 22.86 -5.85
N GLU A 152 11.16 21.87 -6.35
CA GLU A 152 11.90 21.99 -7.63
C GLU A 152 11.00 21.96 -8.88
N ALA A 153 9.79 21.43 -8.77
CA ALA A 153 8.79 21.46 -9.84
C ALA A 153 8.07 22.81 -9.93
N SER A 154 7.93 23.52 -8.81
CA SER A 154 7.28 24.84 -8.74
C SER A 154 8.16 25.97 -9.27
N ASP A 155 9.49 25.85 -9.17
CA ASP A 155 10.42 26.90 -9.62
C ASP A 155 10.69 26.90 -11.15
N ARG A 156 10.17 25.93 -11.90
CA ARG A 156 10.35 25.81 -13.36
C ARG A 156 9.24 26.49 -14.19
N HIS A 157 8.72 27.63 -13.73
CA HIS A 157 7.92 28.52 -14.58
C HIS A 157 8.81 29.57 -15.26
N THR A 158 9.09 29.36 -16.54
CA THR A 158 9.83 30.30 -17.41
C THR A 158 8.99 31.56 -17.68
N PRO A 159 9.53 32.79 -17.54
CA PRO A 159 8.83 33.99 -18.00
C PRO A 159 8.76 33.98 -19.54
N ALA A 160 7.55 34.10 -20.10
CA ALA A 160 7.35 34.27 -21.52
C ALA A 160 7.94 35.61 -21.99
N GLU A 161 8.92 35.53 -22.88
CA GLU A 161 9.54 36.62 -23.63
C GLU A 161 8.48 37.33 -24.49
N LYS A 162 8.12 38.58 -24.15
CA LYS A 162 7.39 39.47 -25.05
C LYS A 162 8.41 40.35 -25.78
N ASP A 163 8.89 39.91 -26.93
CA ASP A 163 9.52 40.79 -27.92
C ASP A 163 8.43 41.33 -28.86
N GLY A 164 8.29 42.66 -28.87
CA GLY A 164 7.25 43.40 -29.57
C GLY A 164 7.82 44.73 -30.07
N ARG A 165 8.78 44.62 -30.99
CA ARG A 165 9.44 45.68 -31.76
C ARG A 165 8.48 46.80 -32.22
N ALA A 166 8.55 47.95 -31.56
CA ALA A 166 7.96 49.20 -32.04
C ALA A 166 8.77 49.72 -33.25
N ARG A 167 8.15 49.79 -34.43
CA ARG A 167 8.70 50.51 -35.59
C ARG A 167 8.31 51.98 -35.47
N LYS A 168 9.32 52.83 -35.34
CA LYS A 168 9.23 54.28 -35.58
C LYS A 168 8.88 54.52 -37.06
N VAL A 169 7.86 55.33 -37.31
CA VAL A 169 7.63 56.00 -38.60
C VAL A 169 7.47 57.48 -38.28
N ASP A 170 8.48 58.26 -38.62
CA ASP A 170 8.44 59.71 -38.57
C ASP A 170 8.36 60.26 -40.00
N ALA A 171 7.51 61.29 -40.13
CA ALA A 171 7.51 62.41 -41.08
C ALA A 171 7.00 62.21 -42.55
N GLU A 172 5.93 62.93 -42.88
CA GLU A 172 5.86 64.04 -43.86
C GLU A 172 4.48 64.74 -43.70
N LEU A 173 4.40 65.95 -43.15
CA LEU A 173 4.35 67.26 -43.83
C LEU A 173 3.38 67.32 -45.04
N GLY A 174 2.22 67.96 -44.85
CA GLY A 174 1.30 68.35 -45.91
C GLY A 174 0.31 69.41 -45.43
N LEU A 175 0.47 70.63 -45.92
CA LEU A 175 -0.26 71.87 -45.62
C LEU A 175 -1.64 71.97 -46.32
N GLY A 176 -2.52 72.78 -45.72
CA GLY A 176 -3.60 73.53 -46.39
C GLY A 176 -4.94 72.80 -46.49
N ILE A 177 -6.11 73.40 -46.26
CA ILE A 177 -6.56 74.79 -46.00
C ILE A 177 -7.85 74.64 -45.18
#